data_AF-A0A1G0R870-F1
#
_entry.id   AF-A0A1G0R870-F1
#
_cell.length_a   1.000
_cell.length_b   1.000
_cell.length_c   1.000
_cell.angle_alpha   90.00
_cell.angle_beta   90.00
_cell.angle_gamma   90.00
#
_symmetry.space_group_name_H-M   'P 1'
#
loop_
_entity.id
_entity.type
_entity.pdbx_description
1 polymer ?
#
loop_
_entity_poly.entity_id
_entity_poly.type
_entity_poly.pdbx_seq_one_letter_code
_entity_poly.pdbx_strand_id
1 'polypeptide(L)'
;MLAINIILGRTMIGFAIGISSFKIKHWSLHGAVMGLIFGLPSAFGAVLGPEQPNFPHSMMFTWTLVMGIIYGFLIELITTVVFRARQE
;
A
#
# COMPACT_ATOMS: atom_id res chain seq x y z
N MET A 1 -1.88 7.62 -18.37
CA MET A 1 -1.33 8.19 -17.12
C MET A 1 -1.78 7.40 -15.89
N LEU A 2 -3.09 7.25 -15.64
CA LEU A 2 -3.60 6.66 -14.40
C LEU A 2 -3.14 5.21 -14.13
N ALA A 3 -3.17 4.33 -15.14
CA ALA A 3 -2.69 2.96 -15.02
C ALA A 3 -1.19 2.86 -14.67
N ILE A 4 -0.37 3.77 -15.19
CA ILE A 4 1.08 3.80 -14.92
C ILE A 4 1.35 4.18 -13.46
N ASN A 5 0.65 5.20 -12.95
CA ASN A 5 0.74 5.59 -11.53
C ASN A 5 0.29 4.46 -10.60
N ILE A 6 -0.72 3.70 -11.02
CA ILE A 6 -1.16 2.53 -10.28
C ILE A 6 -0.02 1.51 -10.20
N ILE A 7 0.50 1.07 -11.34
CA ILE A 7 1.57 0.06 -11.41
C ILE A 7 2.79 0.52 -10.61
N LEU A 8 3.29 1.74 -10.85
CA LEU A 8 4.45 2.29 -10.14
C LEU A 8 4.24 2.35 -8.64
N GLY A 9 3.07 2.82 -8.18
CA GLY A 9 2.77 2.87 -6.75
C GLY A 9 2.78 1.49 -6.09
N ARG A 10 2.25 0.45 -6.75
CA ARG A 10 2.25 -0.91 -6.19
C ARG A 10 3.64 -1.54 -6.24
N THR A 11 4.40 -1.29 -7.31
CA THR A 11 5.80 -1.73 -7.40
C THR A 11 6.66 -1.07 -6.33
N MET A 12 6.46 0.21 -6.03
CA MET A 12 7.17 0.89 -4.93
C MET A 12 6.87 0.27 -3.56
N ILE A 13 5.61 -0.07 -3.28
CA ILE A 13 5.22 -0.75 -2.03
C ILE A 13 5.91 -2.10 -1.92
N GLY A 14 5.87 -2.92 -2.98
CA GLY A 14 6.52 -4.23 -2.99
C GLY A 14 8.04 -4.16 -2.89
N PHE A 15 8.66 -3.18 -3.56
CA PHE A 15 10.09 -2.94 -3.42
C PHE A 15 10.44 -2.51 -1.99
N ALA A 16 9.68 -1.58 -1.42
CA ALA A 16 9.89 -1.12 -0.05
C ALA A 16 9.74 -2.25 0.98
N ILE A 17 8.73 -3.12 0.82
CA ILE A 17 8.57 -4.33 1.63
C ILE A 17 9.79 -5.25 1.49
N GLY A 18 10.27 -5.48 0.27
CA GLY A 18 11.40 -6.37 0.00
C GLY A 18 12.75 -5.87 0.53
N ILE A 19 12.97 -4.55 0.57
CA ILE A 19 14.20 -3.95 1.13
C ILE A 19 14.07 -3.61 2.61
N SER A 20 12.86 -3.67 3.17
CA SER A 20 12.61 -3.24 4.54
C SER A 20 13.28 -4.19 5.52
N SER A 21 14.18 -3.65 6.32
CA SER A 21 14.81 -4.35 7.46
C SER A 21 13.98 -4.18 8.75
N PHE A 22 12.71 -3.75 8.66
CA PHE A 22 11.85 -3.66 9.84
C PHE A 22 11.60 -5.06 10.40
N LYS A 23 12.20 -5.35 11.57
CA LYS A 23 11.97 -6.59 12.32
C LYS A 23 10.60 -6.60 13.00
N ILE A 24 9.53 -6.61 12.21
CA ILE A 24 8.19 -6.87 12.72
C ILE A 24 8.01 -8.39 12.80
N LYS A 25 7.77 -8.88 14.03
CA LYS A 25 7.72 -10.31 14.35
C LYS A 25 6.63 -11.10 13.60
N HIS A 26 5.63 -10.40 13.05
CA HIS A 26 4.52 -10.98 12.29
C HIS A 26 4.47 -10.37 10.88
N TRP A 27 4.79 -11.17 9.87
CA TRP A 27 4.80 -10.80 8.44
C TRP A 27 3.53 -10.05 8.01
N SER A 28 2.35 -10.53 8.42
CA SER A 28 1.06 -9.89 8.11
C SER A 28 0.95 -8.45 8.59
N LEU A 29 1.54 -8.14 9.75
CA LEU A 29 1.54 -6.79 10.32
C LEU A 29 2.57 -5.90 9.60
N HIS A 30 3.69 -6.46 9.16
CA HIS A 30 4.69 -5.74 8.37
C HIS A 30 4.08 -5.23 7.06
N GLY A 31 3.43 -6.10 6.29
CA GLY A 31 2.77 -5.74 5.04
C GLY A 31 1.68 -4.70 5.21
N ALA A 32 0.87 -4.82 6.26
CA ALA A 32 -0.18 -3.85 6.57
C ALA A 32 0.38 -2.47 6.95
N VAL A 33 1.45 -2.42 7.76
CA VAL A 33 2.10 -1.18 8.18
C VAL A 33 2.80 -0.51 6.99
N MET A 34 3.50 -1.27 6.15
CA MET A 34 4.12 -0.74 4.94
C MET A 34 3.06 -0.24 3.95
N GLY A 35 1.97 -0.99 3.80
CA GLY A 35 0.79 -0.56 3.04
C GLY A 35 0.17 0.75 3.55
N LEU A 36 0.14 0.96 4.87
CA LEU A 36 -0.31 2.21 5.48
C LEU A 36 0.65 3.37 5.19
N ILE A 37 1.96 3.17 5.40
CA ILE A 37 2.99 4.20 5.23
C ILE A 37 3.01 4.71 3.79
N PHE A 38 2.96 3.81 2.81
CA PHE A 38 2.93 4.18 1.39
C PHE A 38 1.52 4.54 0.88
N GLY A 39 0.48 4.07 1.57
CA GLY A 39 -0.91 4.45 1.33
C GLY A 39 -1.19 5.91 1.73
N LEU A 40 -0.52 6.44 2.75
CA LEU A 40 -0.71 7.80 3.25
C LEU A 40 -0.42 8.89 2.19
N PRO A 41 0.77 8.96 1.56
CA PRO A 41 1.03 9.92 0.48
C PRO A 41 0.03 9.80 -0.67
N SER A 42 -0.36 8.57 -1.01
CA SER A 42 -1.34 8.28 -2.07
C SER A 42 -2.74 8.79 -1.69
N ALA A 43 -3.15 8.63 -0.43
CA ALA A 43 -4.43 9.10 0.08
C ALA A 43 -4.50 10.64 0.11
N PHE A 44 -3.41 11.32 0.49
CA PHE A 44 -3.31 12.77 0.35
C PHE A 44 -3.38 13.20 -1.12
N GLY A 45 -2.68 12.50 -2.02
CA GLY A 45 -2.76 12.74 -3.46
C GLY A 45 -4.18 12.59 -4.03
N ALA A 46 -4.97 11.64 -3.50
CA ALA A 46 -6.35 11.43 -3.92
C ALA A 46 -7.29 12.59 -3.54
N VAL A 47 -7.05 13.25 -2.40
CA VAL A 47 -7.83 14.41 -1.91
C VAL A 47 -7.47 15.71 -2.64
N LEU A 48 -6.29 15.79 -3.24
CA LEU A 48 -5.88 16.94 -4.06
C LEU A 48 -6.52 16.95 -5.47
N GLY A 49 -7.28 15.90 -5.81
CA GLY A 49 -8.03 15.82 -7.06
C GLY A 49 -9.30 16.68 -7.05
N PRO A 50 -9.96 16.86 -8.21
CA PRO A 50 -11.26 17.53 -8.27
C PRO A 50 -12.33 16.74 -7.51
N GLU A 51 -13.13 17.44 -6.69
CA GLU A 51 -14.25 16.86 -5.94
C GLU A 51 -15.22 16.15 -6.90
N GLN A 52 -15.61 14.93 -6.56
CA GLN A 52 -16.65 14.19 -7.29
C GLN A 52 -17.96 14.21 -6.49
N PRO A 53 -19.12 14.53 -7.10
CA PRO A 53 -20.39 14.66 -6.39
C PRO A 53 -20.80 13.42 -5.58
N ASN A 54 -20.35 12.23 -5.99
CA ASN A 54 -20.68 10.95 -5.37
C ASN A 54 -19.55 10.39 -4.47
N PHE A 55 -18.40 11.07 -4.41
CA PHE A 55 -17.22 10.62 -3.68
C PHE A 55 -16.55 11.82 -2.99
N PRO A 56 -16.98 12.15 -1.75
CA PRO A 56 -16.37 13.24 -1.00
C PRO A 56 -14.91 12.93 -0.68
N HIS A 57 -14.11 13.96 -0.48
CA HIS A 57 -12.67 13.84 -0.19
C HIS A 57 -12.35 12.92 1.00
N SER A 58 -13.16 12.98 2.07
CA SER A 58 -13.01 12.08 3.22
C SER A 58 -13.13 10.61 2.82
N MET A 59 -14.09 10.29 1.96
CA MET A 59 -14.30 8.93 1.45
C MET A 59 -13.16 8.50 0.53
N MET A 60 -12.68 9.38 -0.36
CA MET A 60 -11.52 9.09 -1.21
C MET A 60 -10.25 8.82 -0.39
N PHE A 61 -10.01 9.61 0.66
CA PHE A 61 -8.89 9.42 1.57
C PHE A 61 -8.97 8.07 2.28
N THR A 62 -10.10 7.78 2.93
CA THR A 62 -10.29 6.55 3.70
C THR A 62 -10.16 5.32 2.80
N TRP A 63 -10.81 5.30 1.64
CA TRP A 63 -10.72 4.15 0.73
C TRP A 63 -9.32 3.98 0.14
N THR A 64 -8.62 5.06 -0.17
CA THR A 64 -7.24 4.97 -0.68
C THR A 64 -6.32 4.40 0.40
N LEU A 65 -6.49 4.82 1.65
CA LEU A 65 -5.73 4.30 2.78
C LEU A 65 -6.00 2.82 3.04
N VAL A 66 -7.28 2.43 3.10
CA VAL A 66 -7.72 1.04 3.29
C VAL A 66 -7.17 0.15 2.17
N MET A 67 -7.26 0.61 0.92
CA MET A 67 -6.68 -0.11 -0.22
C MET A 67 -5.17 -0.23 -0.12
N GLY A 68 -4.46 0.81 0.33
CA GLY A 68 -3.01 0.75 0.59
C GLY A 68 -2.63 -0.36 1.57
N ILE A 69 -3.36 -0.46 2.68
CA ILE A 69 -3.18 -1.52 3.69
C ILE A 69 -3.44 -2.91 3.09
N ILE A 70 -4.56 -3.07 2.38
CA ILE A 70 -4.94 -4.34 1.73
C ILE A 70 -3.86 -4.76 0.72
N TYR A 71 -3.43 -3.85 -0.15
CA TYR A 71 -2.41 -4.16 -1.14
C TYR A 71 -1.05 -4.46 -0.50
N GLY A 72 -0.64 -3.71 0.53
CA GLY A 72 0.59 -4.01 1.28
C GLY A 72 0.55 -5.39 1.92
N PHE A 73 -0.57 -5.75 2.56
CA PHE A 73 -0.79 -7.09 3.10
C PHE A 73 -0.75 -8.19 2.02
N LEU A 74 -1.44 -7.99 0.90
CA LEU A 74 -1.48 -8.97 -0.19
C LEU A 74 -0.11 -9.15 -0.85
N ILE A 75 0.65 -8.07 -1.05
CA ILE A 75 2.00 -8.14 -1.60
C ILE A 75 2.90 -8.94 -0.66
N GLU A 76 2.85 -8.64 0.64
CA GLU A 76 3.60 -9.37 1.67
C GLU A 76 3.21 -10.84 1.78
N LEU A 77 1.90 -11.14 1.67
CA LEU A 77 1.37 -12.51 1.64
C LEU A 77 1.97 -13.28 0.46
N ILE A 78 1.98 -12.68 -0.72
CA ILE A 78 2.52 -13.32 -1.91
C ILE A 78 4.03 -13.49 -1.78
N THR A 79 4.78 -12.46 -1.38
CA THR A 79 6.24 -12.55 -1.25
C THR A 79 6.69 -13.51 -0.16
N THR A 80 5.96 -13.59 0.95
CA THR A 80 6.32 -14.45 2.09
C THR A 80 5.83 -15.88 1.91
N VAL A 81 4.57 -16.08 1.51
CA VAL A 81 3.96 -17.43 1.42
C VAL A 81 4.26 -18.10 0.09
N VAL A 82 4.13 -17.39 -1.03
CA VAL A 82 4.33 -17.96 -2.37
C VAL A 82 5.81 -18.07 -2.69
N PHE A 83 6.57 -16.99 -2.45
CA PHE A 83 8.00 -16.96 -2.78
C PHE A 83 8.92 -17.42 -1.64
N ARG A 84 8.37 -17.74 -0.45
CA ARG A 84 9.15 -18.15 0.74
C ARG A 84 10.31 -17.20 1.05
N ALA A 85 10.15 -15.91 0.77
CA ALA A 85 11.15 -14.92 1.15
C ALA A 85 11.28 -14.93 2.68
N ARG A 86 12.42 -15.43 3.17
CA ARG A 86 12.69 -15.49 4.62
C ARG A 86 12.98 -14.07 5.09
N GLN A 87 12.13 -13.58 5.99
CA GLN A 87 12.37 -12.31 6.66
C GLN A 87 13.44 -12.52 7.74
N GLU A 88 14.54 -11.77 7.67
CA GLU A 88 15.70 -11.90 8.57
C GLU A 88 15.62 -11.10 9.89
#